data_AF-A0A0S8FX22-F1
#
_entry.id   AF-A0A0S8FX22-F1
#
_cell.length_a   1.000
_cell.length_b   1.000
_cell.length_c   1.000
_cell.angle_alpha   90.00
_cell.angle_beta   90.00
_cell.angle_gamma   90.00
#
_symmetry.space_group_name_H-M   'P 1'
#
loop_
_entity.id
_entity.type
_entity.pdbx_description
1 polymer ?
#
loop_
_entity_poly.entity_id
_entity_poly.type
_entity_poly.pdbx_seq_one_letter_code
_entity_poly.pdbx_strand_id
1 'polypeptide(L)'
;MNRNAGELARKLARIQSRLRREMFVELIENESDLEALFDPHSFSPLTHEIREKYLTRLYLIQGIIQQLAHFSQGHNKHATRVLSVVAEDQRKLVSLVNRKLAKLNGAKVLDVKFIPGNGKESWSALITYEANPFMEEAGEAAAWM
;
A
#
# COMPACT_ATOMS: atom_id res chain seq x y z
N MET A 1 8.76 12.67 -21.86
CA MET A 1 8.71 11.40 -21.09
C MET A 1 9.81 10.46 -21.59
N ASN A 2 10.76 10.09 -20.73
CA ASN A 2 11.74 9.06 -21.07
C ASN A 2 11.04 7.69 -21.11
N ARG A 3 10.80 7.15 -22.32
CA ARG A 3 10.03 5.89 -22.53
C ARG A 3 10.59 4.72 -21.70
N ASN A 4 11.90 4.68 -21.49
CA ASN A 4 12.59 3.63 -20.73
C ASN A 4 12.28 3.72 -19.23
N ALA A 5 12.22 4.94 -18.68
CA ALA A 5 11.89 5.15 -17.26
C ALA A 5 10.45 4.73 -16.96
N GLY A 6 9.51 5.05 -17.86
CA GLY A 6 8.11 4.65 -17.71
C GLY A 6 7.91 3.14 -17.82
N GLU A 7 8.62 2.46 -18.73
CA GLU A 7 8.55 1.00 -18.85
C GLU A 7 9.13 0.29 -17.62
N LEU A 8 10.28 0.76 -17.12
CA LEU A 8 10.89 0.23 -15.91
C LEU A 8 9.98 0.43 -14.70
N ALA A 9 9.41 1.63 -14.51
CA ALA A 9 8.49 1.91 -13.43
C ALA A 9 7.24 1.02 -13.45
N ARG A 10 6.70 0.73 -14.65
CA ARG A 10 5.58 -0.23 -14.79
C ARG A 10 5.97 -1.66 -14.44
N LYS A 11 7.15 -2.12 -14.85
CA LYS A 11 7.67 -3.45 -14.47
C LYS A 11 7.86 -3.55 -12.96
N LEU A 12 8.46 -2.53 -12.34
CA LEU A 12 8.64 -2.42 -10.90
C LEU A 12 7.30 -2.39 -10.15
N ALA A 13 6.31 -1.64 -10.63
CA ALA A 13 4.97 -1.61 -10.05
C ALA A 13 4.30 -2.99 -10.08
N ARG A 14 4.45 -3.76 -11.16
CA ARG A 14 3.93 -5.15 -11.24
C ARG A 14 4.60 -6.06 -10.21
N ILE A 15 5.92 -5.95 -10.04
CA ILE A 15 6.67 -6.70 -9.02
C ILE A 15 6.18 -6.28 -7.62
N GLN A 16 5.99 -4.98 -7.37
CA GLN A 16 5.50 -4.47 -6.10
C GLN A 16 4.10 -5.00 -5.77
N SER A 17 3.17 -4.99 -6.74
CA SER A 17 1.83 -5.56 -6.55
C SER A 17 1.87 -7.07 -6.27
N ARG A 18 2.76 -7.82 -6.94
CA ARG A 18 2.96 -9.25 -6.66
C ARG A 18 3.46 -9.48 -5.24
N LEU A 19 4.50 -8.76 -4.82
CA LEU A 19 5.06 -8.86 -3.48
C LEU A 19 4.04 -8.49 -2.39
N ARG A 20 3.21 -7.46 -2.60
CA ARG A 20 2.14 -7.11 -1.65
C ARG A 20 1.09 -8.22 -1.55
N ARG A 21 0.74 -8.87 -2.66
CA ARG A 21 -0.19 -10.00 -2.65
C ARG A 21 0.39 -11.21 -1.93
N GLU A 22 1.65 -11.55 -2.18
CA GLU A 22 2.36 -12.63 -1.47
C GLU A 22 2.42 -12.35 0.04
N MET A 23 2.85 -11.15 0.43
CA MET A 23 2.88 -10.72 1.83
C MET A 23 1.50 -10.80 2.50
N PHE A 24 0.44 -10.41 1.80
CA PHE A 24 -0.93 -10.51 2.31
C PHE A 24 -1.37 -11.95 2.57
N VAL A 25 -1.05 -12.87 1.66
CA VAL A 25 -1.37 -14.29 1.82
C VAL A 25 -0.66 -14.85 3.06
N GLU A 26 0.63 -14.56 3.21
CA GLU A 26 1.43 -15.05 4.33
C GLU A 26 0.98 -14.47 5.67
N LEU A 27 0.54 -13.21 5.71
CA LEU A 27 -0.03 -12.61 6.92
C LEU A 27 -1.34 -13.28 7.35
N ILE A 28 -2.20 -13.65 6.40
CA ILE A 28 -3.43 -14.39 6.69
C ILE A 28 -3.09 -15.79 7.20
N GLU A 29 -2.20 -16.50 6.51
CA GLU A 29 -1.85 -17.89 6.85
C GLU A 29 -1.25 -18.02 8.25
N ASN A 30 -0.53 -16.98 8.72
CA ASN A 30 0.13 -17.00 10.02
C ASN A 30 -0.62 -16.20 11.10
N GLU A 31 -1.89 -15.83 10.88
CA GLU A 31 -2.72 -15.04 11.81
C GLU A 31 -2.00 -13.80 12.38
N SER A 32 -1.08 -13.22 11.61
CA SER A 32 -0.17 -12.19 12.09
C SER A 32 -0.76 -10.80 11.85
N ASP A 33 -0.67 -9.95 12.86
CA ASP A 33 -1.27 -8.62 12.78
C ASP A 33 -0.44 -7.70 11.89
N LEU A 34 -1.13 -6.97 10.99
CA LEU A 34 -0.48 -6.04 10.07
C LEU A 34 0.21 -4.93 10.87
N GLU A 35 -0.41 -4.47 11.95
CA GLU A 35 0.12 -3.43 12.82
C GLU A 35 1.50 -3.82 13.39
N ALA A 36 1.67 -5.09 13.76
CA ALA A 36 2.93 -5.63 14.25
C ALA A 36 4.06 -5.58 13.20
N LEU A 37 3.75 -5.62 11.90
CA LEU A 37 4.78 -5.45 10.85
C LEU A 37 5.30 -4.02 10.75
N PHE A 38 4.47 -3.03 11.09
CA PHE A 38 4.83 -1.61 10.99
C PHE A 38 5.27 -1.01 12.32
N ASP A 39 5.03 -1.68 13.45
CA ASP A 39 5.51 -1.25 14.77
C ASP A 39 7.00 -1.57 14.96
N PRO A 40 7.91 -0.57 15.02
CA PRO A 40 9.35 -0.81 15.22
C PRO A 40 9.69 -1.57 16.50
N HIS A 41 8.80 -1.60 17.50
CA HIS A 41 8.99 -2.30 18.77
C HIS A 41 8.44 -3.73 18.80
N SER A 42 7.70 -4.14 17.77
CA SER A 42 7.23 -5.52 17.64
C SER A 42 8.39 -6.45 17.28
N PHE A 43 8.73 -7.34 18.22
CA PHE A 43 9.79 -8.34 18.09
C PHE A 43 9.19 -9.75 18.12
N SER A 44 8.92 -10.27 16.92
CA SER A 44 8.64 -11.70 16.69
C SER A 44 9.53 -12.18 15.55
N PRO A 45 10.12 -13.39 15.63
CA PRO A 45 10.93 -13.96 14.55
C PRO A 45 10.19 -13.95 13.20
N LEU A 46 8.90 -14.28 13.22
CA LEU A 46 8.05 -14.26 12.03
C LEU A 46 7.86 -12.84 11.49
N THR A 47 7.62 -11.86 12.37
CA THR A 47 7.52 -10.45 11.98
C THR A 47 8.81 -9.98 11.31
N HIS A 48 9.96 -10.34 11.86
CA HIS A 48 11.26 -10.00 11.27
C HIS A 48 11.44 -10.64 9.88
N GLU A 49 11.12 -11.92 9.73
CA GLU A 49 11.20 -12.64 8.46
C GLU A 49 10.31 -11.98 7.39
N ILE A 50 9.06 -11.68 7.72
CA ILE A 50 8.13 -11.02 6.78
C ILE A 50 8.63 -9.61 6.42
N ARG A 51 9.19 -8.85 7.37
CA ARG A 51 9.79 -7.53 7.09
C ARG A 51 10.94 -7.61 6.09
N GLU A 52 11.88 -8.51 6.31
CA GLU A 52 13.03 -8.68 5.42
C GLU A 52 12.61 -9.20 4.03
N LYS A 53 11.72 -10.19 4.02
CA LYS A 53 11.26 -10.86 2.80
C LYS A 53 10.44 -9.94 1.91
N TYR A 54 9.62 -9.06 2.51
CA TYR A 54 8.67 -8.21 1.78
C TYR A 54 8.92 -6.72 1.96
N LEU A 55 8.85 -6.18 3.19
CA LEU A 55 8.87 -4.73 3.41
C LEU A 55 10.13 -4.07 2.85
N THR A 56 11.31 -4.62 3.12
CA THR A 56 12.58 -4.07 2.60
C THR A 56 12.57 -3.97 1.07
N ARG A 57 12.09 -5.01 0.39
CA ARG A 57 11.98 -5.05 -1.08
C ARG A 57 10.92 -4.07 -1.60
N LEU A 58 9.78 -3.99 -0.92
CA LEU A 58 8.71 -3.06 -1.25
C LEU A 58 9.17 -1.61 -1.12
N TYR A 59 9.91 -1.25 -0.06
CA TYR A 59 10.47 0.08 0.13
C TYR A 59 11.53 0.41 -0.91
N LEU A 60 12.42 -0.53 -1.24
CA LEU A 60 13.43 -0.33 -2.28
C LEU A 60 12.78 -0.06 -3.64
N ILE A 61 11.82 -0.89 -4.04
CA ILE A 61 11.08 -0.71 -5.30
C ILE A 61 10.38 0.65 -5.33
N GLN A 62 9.75 1.02 -4.21
CA GLN A 62 9.05 2.30 -4.07
C GLN A 62 10.01 3.50 -4.20
N GLY A 63 11.20 3.41 -3.61
CA GLY A 63 12.24 4.43 -3.75
C GLY A 63 12.71 4.59 -5.20
N ILE A 64 12.91 3.48 -5.93
CA ILE A 64 13.30 3.51 -7.33
C ILE A 64 12.20 4.14 -8.19
N ILE A 65 10.93 3.77 -7.98
CA ILE A 65 9.80 4.36 -8.72
C ILE A 65 9.72 5.87 -8.49
N GLN A 66 9.92 6.33 -7.25
CA GLN A 66 9.94 7.77 -6.92
C GLN A 66 11.10 8.51 -7.58
N GLN A 67 12.31 7.93 -7.57
CA GLN A 67 13.46 8.51 -8.26
C GLN A 67 13.17 8.61 -9.77
N LEU A 68 12.64 7.56 -10.38
CA LEU A 68 12.25 7.58 -11.80
C LEU A 68 11.19 8.65 -12.08
N ALA A 69 10.21 8.82 -11.19
CA ALA A 69 9.19 9.87 -11.29
C ALA A 69 9.84 11.27 -11.24
N HIS A 70 10.70 11.51 -10.25
CA HIS A 70 11.40 12.77 -10.07
C HIS A 70 12.24 13.15 -11.30
N PHE A 71 12.99 12.20 -11.86
CA PHE A 71 13.87 12.46 -13.01
C PHE A 71 13.13 12.59 -14.35
N SER A 72 11.93 12.04 -14.49
CA SER A 72 11.25 11.95 -15.80
C SER A 72 10.04 12.85 -15.99
N GLN A 73 9.44 13.37 -14.91
CA GLN A 73 8.23 14.21 -14.97
C GLN A 73 8.40 15.63 -14.42
N GLY A 74 9.57 16.00 -13.92
CA GLY A 74 9.75 17.27 -13.19
C GLY A 74 8.90 17.32 -11.92
N HIS A 75 8.91 18.42 -11.18
CA HIS A 75 8.13 18.64 -9.94
C HIS A 75 6.60 18.69 -10.16
N ASN A 76 6.02 17.82 -10.97
CA ASN A 76 4.57 17.63 -10.93
C ASN A 76 4.21 17.08 -9.57
N LYS A 77 3.53 17.91 -8.76
CA LYS A 77 3.04 17.54 -7.42
C LYS A 77 2.27 16.23 -7.54
N HIS A 78 2.83 15.16 -6.99
CA HIS A 78 2.11 13.90 -6.83
C HIS A 78 0.89 14.20 -5.95
N ALA A 79 -0.30 14.14 -6.54
CA ALA A 79 -1.53 14.42 -5.81
C ALA A 79 -1.72 13.35 -4.73
N THR A 80 -1.65 13.74 -3.47
CA THR A 80 -2.01 12.90 -2.34
C THR A 80 -3.49 12.55 -2.44
N ARG A 81 -3.81 11.26 -2.34
CA ARG A 81 -5.17 10.71 -2.38
C ARG A 81 -5.46 10.05 -1.04
N VAL A 82 -6.74 10.01 -0.69
CA VAL A 82 -7.24 9.35 0.52
C VAL A 82 -8.34 8.38 0.13
N LEU A 83 -8.25 7.15 0.61
CA LEU A 83 -9.26 6.11 0.42
C LEU A 83 -9.78 5.67 1.79
N SER A 84 -11.11 5.67 1.95
CA SER A 84 -11.78 5.17 3.15
C SER A 84 -12.24 3.74 2.95
N VAL A 85 -11.97 2.88 3.93
CA VAL A 85 -12.46 1.49 4.01
C VAL A 85 -13.26 1.36 5.30
N VAL A 86 -14.44 0.73 5.22
CA VAL A 86 -15.30 0.50 6.40
C VAL A 86 -15.62 -0.99 6.49
N ALA A 87 -15.65 -1.51 7.71
CA ALA A 87 -16.04 -2.88 8.01
C ALA A 87 -16.78 -2.97 9.36
N GLU A 88 -17.48 -4.07 9.60
CA GLU A 88 -18.23 -4.34 10.84
C GLU A 88 -17.31 -4.57 12.04
N ASP A 89 -16.16 -5.20 11.83
CA ASP A 89 -15.19 -5.50 12.89
C ASP A 89 -13.75 -5.22 12.43
N GLN A 90 -12.85 -5.10 13.41
CA GLN A 90 -11.45 -4.75 13.17
C GLN A 90 -10.73 -5.79 12.28
N ARG A 91 -11.00 -7.09 12.47
CA ARG A 91 -10.35 -8.16 11.70
C ARG A 91 -10.76 -8.09 10.23
N LYS A 92 -12.05 -7.92 9.95
CA LYS A 92 -12.56 -7.71 8.59
C LYS A 92 -11.97 -6.44 7.97
N LEU A 93 -11.85 -5.36 8.76
CA LEU A 93 -11.26 -4.12 8.27
C LEU A 93 -9.80 -4.31 7.85
N VAL A 94 -8.97 -4.95 8.68
CA VAL A 94 -7.57 -5.24 8.35
C VAL A 94 -7.45 -6.04 7.05
N SER A 95 -8.29 -7.07 6.89
CA SER A 95 -8.33 -7.86 5.65
C SER A 95 -8.69 -7.02 4.41
N LEU A 96 -9.69 -6.14 4.53
CA LEU A 96 -10.11 -5.25 3.45
C LEU A 96 -9.06 -4.20 3.11
N VAL A 97 -8.42 -3.60 4.12
CA VAL A 97 -7.30 -2.66 3.96
C VAL A 97 -6.18 -3.33 3.21
N ASN A 98 -5.75 -4.52 3.63
CA ASN A 98 -4.69 -5.26 2.95
C ASN A 98 -5.05 -5.57 1.49
N ARG A 99 -6.29 -5.98 1.23
CA ARG A 99 -6.78 -6.21 -0.13
C ARG A 99 -6.73 -4.94 -0.98
N LYS A 100 -7.07 -3.78 -0.41
CA LYS A 100 -6.97 -2.47 -1.11
C LYS A 100 -5.51 -2.10 -1.35
N LEU A 101 -4.64 -2.20 -0.35
CA LEU A 101 -3.20 -1.93 -0.48
C LEU A 101 -2.52 -2.77 -1.55
N ALA A 102 -2.90 -4.06 -1.66
CA ALA A 102 -2.41 -4.96 -2.70
C ALA A 102 -2.84 -4.56 -4.12
N LYS A 103 -3.93 -3.79 -4.26
CA LYS A 103 -4.44 -3.29 -5.54
C LYS A 103 -3.92 -1.90 -5.92
N LEU A 104 -3.29 -1.18 -4.99
CA LEU A 104 -2.69 0.14 -5.24
C LEU A 104 -1.40 0.03 -6.06
N ASN A 105 -1.54 -0.24 -7.35
CA ASN A 105 -0.50 -0.58 -8.32
C ASN A 105 0.68 0.40 -8.36
N GLY A 106 1.70 0.13 -7.55
CA GLY A 106 2.90 0.95 -7.47
C GLY A 106 2.73 2.28 -6.71
N ALA A 107 1.58 2.51 -6.08
CA ALA A 107 1.33 3.73 -5.33
C ALA A 107 2.18 3.75 -4.05
N LYS A 108 2.66 4.94 -3.68
CA LYS A 108 3.36 5.15 -2.41
C LYS A 108 2.33 5.33 -1.30
N VAL A 109 2.22 4.34 -0.43
CA VAL A 109 1.41 4.48 0.79
C VAL A 109 2.14 5.43 1.74
N LEU A 110 1.46 6.48 2.17
CA LEU A 110 1.97 7.47 3.12
C LEU A 110 1.57 7.13 4.54
N ASP A 111 0.30 6.75 4.73
CA ASP A 111 -0.26 6.51 6.06
C ASP A 111 -1.50 5.61 5.97
N VAL A 112 -1.75 4.83 7.03
CA VAL A 112 -2.97 4.03 7.21
C VAL A 112 -3.44 4.21 8.64
N LYS A 113 -4.57 4.89 8.84
CA LYS A 113 -5.14 5.12 10.17
C LYS A 113 -6.40 4.29 10.37
N PHE A 114 -6.40 3.46 11.40
CA PHE A 114 -7.59 2.74 11.87
C PHE A 114 -8.36 3.60 12.89
N ILE A 115 -9.67 3.72 12.72
CA ILE A 115 -10.56 4.57 13.52
C ILE A 115 -11.73 3.71 14.01
N PRO A 116 -11.88 3.52 15.33
CA PRO A 116 -13.05 2.84 15.88
C PRO A 116 -14.30 3.72 15.70
N GLY A 117 -15.41 3.13 15.29
CA GLY A 117 -16.66 3.84 15.07
C GLY A 117 -17.32 4.28 16.38
N ASN A 118 -17.91 5.47 16.37
CA ASN A 118 -18.67 5.98 17.51
C ASN A 118 -20.04 5.27 17.60
N GLY A 119 -20.13 4.28 18.49
CA GLY A 119 -21.39 3.82 19.07
C GLY A 119 -22.15 2.68 18.38
N LYS A 120 -21.80 2.28 17.15
CA LYS A 120 -22.36 1.08 16.49
C LYS A 120 -21.33 0.37 15.61
N GLU A 121 -20.70 -0.67 16.17
CA GLU A 121 -20.14 -1.85 15.50
C GLU A 121 -19.53 -1.65 14.10
N SER A 122 -18.75 -0.59 13.92
CA SER A 122 -18.07 -0.38 12.65
C SER A 122 -16.68 0.17 12.91
N TRP A 123 -15.74 -0.36 12.17
CA TRP A 123 -14.37 0.08 12.11
C TRP A 123 -14.14 0.73 10.76
N SER A 124 -13.38 1.81 10.73
CA SER A 124 -12.98 2.47 9.49
C SER A 124 -11.46 2.62 9.40
N ALA A 125 -10.93 2.63 8.19
CA ALA A 125 -9.53 2.90 7.92
C ALA A 125 -9.40 3.96 6.83
N LEU A 126 -8.51 4.93 7.05
CA LEU A 126 -8.11 5.92 6.06
C LEU A 126 -6.73 5.58 5.51
N ILE A 127 -6.65 5.31 4.22
CA ILE A 127 -5.41 5.02 3.49
C ILE A 127 -5.02 6.28 2.72
N THR A 128 -3.93 6.92 3.14
CA THR A 128 -3.35 8.07 2.44
C THR A 128 -2.21 7.60 1.55
N TYR A 129 -2.22 7.98 0.26
CA TYR A 129 -1.23 7.51 -0.70
C TYR A 129 -0.95 8.52 -1.83
N GLU A 130 0.19 8.38 -2.48
CA GLU A 130 0.53 9.08 -3.74
C GLU A 130 0.44 8.10 -4.91
N ALA A 131 -0.35 8.46 -5.92
CA ALA A 131 -0.53 7.65 -7.12
C ALA A 131 0.79 7.51 -7.90
N ASN A 132 1.02 6.33 -8.49
CA ASN A 132 2.14 6.12 -9.39
C ASN A 132 1.86 6.85 -10.73
N PRO A 133 2.67 7.84 -11.12
CA PRO A 133 2.41 8.64 -12.31
C PRO A 133 2.65 7.88 -13.63
N PHE A 134 3.15 6.65 -13.56
CA PHE A 134 3.38 5.77 -14.71
C PHE A 134 2.30 4.70 -14.90
N MET A 135 1.31 4.66 -14.01
CA MET A 135 0.21 3.70 -14.03
C MET A 135 -1.12 4.45 -14.11
N GLU A 136 -2.00 4.02 -15.01
CA GLU A 136 -3.40 4.43 -14.95
C GLU A 136 -4.05 3.67 -13.78
N GLU A 137 -4.56 4.40 -12.80
CA GLU A 137 -5.42 3.80 -11.77
C GLU A 137 -6.70 3.30 -12.43
N ALA A 138 -7.09 2.05 -12.16
CA ALA A 138 -8.46 1.62 -12.39
C ALA A 138 -9.35 2.49 -11.51
N GLY A 139 -10.03 3.46 -12.13
CA GLY A 139 -10.76 4.52 -11.43
C GLY A 139 -11.84 3.95 -10.51
N GLU A 140 -11.57 3.95 -9.20
CA GLU A 140 -12.59 3.97 -8.16
C GLU A 140 -12.71 5.40 -7.55
N ALA A 141 -12.13 6.40 -8.20
CA ALA A 141 -12.23 7.81 -7.79
C ALA A 141 -13.58 8.47 -8.15
N ALA A 142 -14.53 7.73 -8.73
CA ALA A 142 -15.82 8.26 -9.18
C ALA A 142 -17.01 7.97 -8.23
N ALA A 143 -16.78 7.39 -7.04
CA ALA A 143 -17.89 7.02 -6.14
C ALA A 143 -18.20 8.06 -5.04
N TRP A 144 -17.50 9.20 -5.00
CA TRP A 144 -17.76 10.27 -4.03
C TRP A 144 -17.60 11.66 -4.69
N MET A 145 -18.55 12.00 -5.55
CA MET A 145 -19.10 13.36 -5.72
C MET A 145 -20.61 13.25 -5.58
#